data_AF-R6DQQ4-F1
#
_entry.id   AF-R6DQQ4-F1
#
_cell.length_a   1.000
_cell.length_b   1.000
_cell.length_c   1.000
_cell.angle_alpha   90.00
_cell.angle_beta   90.00
_cell.angle_gamma   90.00
#
_symmetry.space_group_name_H-M   'P 1'
#
loop_
_entity.id
_entity.type
_entity.pdbx_description
1 polymer ?
#
loop_
_entity_poly.entity_id
_entity_poly.type
_entity_poly.pdbx_seq_one_letter_code
_entity_poly.pdbx_strand_id
1 'polypeptide(L)'
;MKTAKDIILRALSYDGLGESTKGNIIFNTDYYGGKVNRHIPWCCTFIWDIFRMEGASKLFFNGKKTAYVPAVETYAKRMKKTVKKDEGELGDIALFDFSGSGASQHIGFIVSRKADGSYVTIEGNTSPGMGGSQSDGMCVAVKVRTQNQIRCIYRPKYPKEADAEIEYKKKKSYHLLSARSLRTKPSLEAAKLGTLGAGRKVTCMQVKKIGKNTWIRTEKGWIAAYYNGHTYVG
;
A
#
# COMPACT_ATOMS: atom_id res chain seq x y z
N MET A 1 15.02 1.82 11.22
CA MET A 1 14.84 1.30 9.84
C MET A 1 13.39 0.83 9.72
N LYS A 2 12.74 0.89 8.55
CA LYS A 2 11.31 0.52 8.43
C LYS A 2 11.11 -0.98 8.43
N THR A 3 10.16 -1.47 9.23
CA THR A 3 9.83 -2.89 9.35
C THR A 3 8.87 -3.33 8.25
N ALA A 4 8.69 -4.65 8.07
CA ALA A 4 7.65 -5.21 7.22
C ALA A 4 6.26 -4.66 7.61
N LYS A 5 6.00 -4.58 8.92
CA LYS A 5 4.74 -4.05 9.46
C LYS A 5 4.46 -2.61 9.05
N ASP A 6 5.46 -1.74 9.10
CA ASP A 6 5.30 -0.35 8.66
C ASP A 6 4.89 -0.26 7.18
N ILE A 7 5.54 -1.05 6.32
CA ILE A 7 5.28 -1.11 4.88
C ILE A 7 3.87 -1.62 4.61
N ILE A 8 3.48 -2.72 5.26
CA ILE A 8 2.17 -3.33 5.05
C ILE A 8 1.04 -2.45 5.59
N LEU A 9 1.21 -1.82 6.76
CA LEU A 9 0.22 -0.86 7.25
C LEU A 9 0.08 0.34 6.31
N ARG A 10 1.17 0.81 5.68
CA ARG A 10 1.10 1.83 4.64
C ARG A 10 0.33 1.33 3.41
N ALA A 11 0.59 0.12 2.92
CA ALA A 11 -0.12 -0.45 1.78
C ALA A 11 -1.62 -0.63 2.07
N LEU A 12 -1.98 -1.25 3.20
CA LEU A 12 -3.36 -1.43 3.65
C LEU A 12 -4.10 -0.11 3.82
N SER A 13 -3.38 0.96 4.18
CA SER A 13 -3.92 2.31 4.24
C SER A 13 -4.49 2.79 2.90
N TYR A 14 -4.18 2.14 1.77
CA TYR A 14 -4.70 2.47 0.44
C TYR A 14 -5.81 1.54 -0.07
N ASP A 15 -6.16 0.47 0.65
CA ASP A 15 -7.26 -0.44 0.27
C ASP A 15 -8.58 0.28 -0.12
N GLY A 16 -9.15 -0.06 -1.26
CA GLY A 16 -10.33 0.58 -1.85
C GLY A 16 -10.07 1.87 -2.63
N LEU A 17 -8.84 2.41 -2.65
CA LEU A 17 -8.51 3.58 -3.48
C LEU A 17 -8.53 3.17 -4.96
N GLY A 18 -9.30 3.87 -5.77
CA GLY A 18 -9.38 3.67 -7.22
C GLY A 18 -8.82 4.85 -8.01
N GLU A 19 -8.44 4.60 -9.27
CA GLU A 19 -8.14 5.68 -10.21
C GLU A 19 -9.42 6.36 -10.70
N SER A 20 -9.39 7.69 -10.81
CA SER A 20 -10.55 8.50 -11.24
C SER A 20 -10.65 8.63 -12.77
N THR A 21 -9.53 8.43 -13.45
CA THR A 21 -9.35 8.38 -14.90
C THR A 21 -8.21 7.40 -15.14
N LYS A 22 -8.18 6.72 -16.29
CA LYS A 22 -7.15 5.70 -16.57
C LYS A 22 -5.73 6.23 -16.32
N GLY A 23 -5.01 5.56 -15.43
CA GLY A 23 -3.65 5.91 -14.99
C GLY A 23 -3.56 7.08 -14.01
N ASN A 24 -4.64 7.82 -13.75
CA ASN A 24 -4.66 9.00 -12.88
C ASN A 24 -4.86 8.58 -11.42
N ILE A 25 -3.73 8.21 -10.81
CA ILE A 25 -3.61 7.75 -9.44
C ILE A 25 -2.33 8.31 -8.82
N ILE A 26 -2.31 8.45 -7.49
CA ILE A 26 -1.16 9.02 -6.75
C ILE A 26 0.14 8.26 -7.04
N PHE A 27 0.10 6.93 -7.15
CA PHE A 27 1.30 6.11 -7.36
C PHE A 27 1.98 6.38 -8.71
N ASN A 28 1.18 6.55 -9.78
CA ASN A 28 1.70 6.97 -11.07
C ASN A 28 2.15 8.43 -11.03
N THR A 29 1.40 9.31 -10.37
CA THR A 29 1.77 10.73 -10.27
C THR A 29 3.13 10.90 -9.62
N ASP A 30 3.37 10.21 -8.51
CA ASP A 30 4.62 10.24 -7.77
C ASP A 30 5.74 9.51 -8.53
N TYR A 31 5.42 8.45 -9.28
CA TYR A 31 6.40 7.74 -10.11
C TYR A 31 6.81 8.54 -11.35
N TYR A 32 5.90 9.21 -12.05
CA TYR A 32 6.20 9.91 -13.30
C TYR A 32 6.45 11.41 -13.12
N GLY A 33 6.31 11.94 -11.90
CA GLY A 33 6.54 13.35 -11.59
C GLY A 33 5.41 14.29 -12.05
N GLY A 34 4.24 13.75 -12.37
CA GLY A 34 3.10 14.51 -12.87
C GLY A 34 1.90 13.62 -13.15
N LYS A 35 0.72 14.23 -13.31
CA LYS A 35 -0.53 13.51 -13.58
C LYS A 35 -0.40 12.67 -14.84
N VAL A 36 -0.84 11.42 -14.77
CA VAL A 36 -0.95 10.52 -15.92
C VAL A 36 -2.41 10.38 -16.29
N ASN A 37 -2.78 10.67 -17.54
CA ASN A 37 -4.15 10.57 -18.07
C ASN A 37 -4.22 9.62 -19.27
N ARG A 38 -3.54 8.48 -19.17
CA ARG A 38 -3.55 7.41 -20.18
C ARG A 38 -3.41 6.05 -19.51
N HIS A 39 -3.82 5.00 -20.21
CA HIS A 39 -3.75 3.64 -19.68
C HIS A 39 -2.29 3.21 -19.46
N ILE A 40 -1.90 3.09 -18.20
CA ILE A 40 -0.61 2.52 -17.76
C ILE A 40 -0.89 1.69 -16.51
N PRO A 41 -0.64 0.37 -16.54
CA PRO A 41 -0.74 -0.46 -15.35
C PRO A 41 0.16 0.04 -14.23
N TRP A 42 -0.40 0.15 -13.02
CA TRP A 42 0.27 0.82 -11.90
C TRP A 42 0.54 -0.09 -10.70
N CYS A 43 0.33 -1.41 -10.84
CA CYS A 43 0.60 -2.40 -9.80
C CYS A 43 2.03 -2.32 -9.25
N CYS A 44 3.04 -2.20 -10.12
CA CYS A 44 4.44 -2.08 -9.71
C CYS A 44 4.77 -0.69 -9.14
N THR A 45 4.20 0.37 -9.72
CA THR A 45 4.37 1.72 -9.18
C THR A 45 3.77 1.86 -7.79
N PHE A 46 2.67 1.16 -7.49
CA PHE A 46 2.10 1.06 -6.15
C PHE A 46 3.14 0.51 -5.16
N ILE A 47 3.74 -0.67 -5.44
CA ILE A 47 4.77 -1.26 -4.57
C ILE A 47 5.93 -0.29 -4.36
N TRP A 48 6.49 0.27 -5.44
CA TRP A 48 7.57 1.26 -5.36
C TRP A 48 7.21 2.44 -4.47
N ASP A 49 6.00 2.97 -4.64
CA ASP A 49 5.58 4.19 -3.99
C ASP A 49 5.32 3.99 -2.49
N ILE A 50 4.79 2.82 -2.09
CA ILE A 50 4.67 2.45 -0.67
C ILE A 50 6.04 2.50 0.02
N PHE A 51 7.10 1.95 -0.60
CA PHE A 51 8.45 2.04 -0.05
C PHE A 51 8.99 3.47 -0.04
N ARG A 52 8.72 4.29 -1.08
CA ARG A 52 9.12 5.70 -1.11
C ARG A 52 8.45 6.50 0.01
N MET A 53 7.14 6.35 0.19
CA MET A 53 6.37 7.05 1.22
C MET A 53 6.85 6.74 2.64
N GLU A 54 7.40 5.55 2.87
CA GLU A 54 7.98 5.17 4.15
C GLU A 54 9.47 5.52 4.28
N GLY A 55 10.08 6.14 3.26
CA GLY A 55 11.52 6.44 3.28
C GLY A 55 12.39 5.18 3.24
N ALA A 56 11.87 4.09 2.66
CA ALA A 56 12.44 2.76 2.69
C ALA A 56 12.78 2.23 1.28
N SER A 57 13.00 3.11 0.30
CA SER A 57 13.20 2.74 -1.10
C SER A 57 14.29 1.68 -1.31
N LYS A 58 15.37 1.67 -0.52
CA LYS A 58 16.44 0.65 -0.62
C LYS A 58 15.95 -0.79 -0.42
N LEU A 59 14.81 -1.00 0.24
CA LEU A 59 14.19 -2.32 0.43
C LEU A 59 13.56 -2.87 -0.86
N PHE A 60 13.22 -2.02 -1.83
CA PHE A 60 12.66 -2.44 -3.11
C PHE A 60 13.57 -2.07 -4.27
N PHE A 61 13.97 -3.07 -5.07
CA PHE A 61 14.77 -2.85 -6.27
C PHE A 61 16.06 -2.03 -6.01
N ASN A 62 16.63 -2.18 -4.81
CA ASN A 62 17.78 -1.43 -4.30
C ASN A 62 17.63 0.10 -4.39
N GLY A 63 16.41 0.63 -4.23
CA GLY A 63 16.12 2.05 -4.31
C GLY A 63 15.97 2.61 -5.71
N LYS A 64 16.15 1.79 -6.76
CA LYS A 64 15.94 2.21 -8.15
C LYS A 64 14.45 2.21 -8.48
N LYS A 65 14.07 2.98 -9.52
CA LYS A 65 12.70 3.02 -10.04
C LYS A 65 12.48 1.90 -11.06
N THR A 66 11.36 1.22 -10.97
CA THR A 66 10.83 0.36 -12.03
C THR A 66 9.30 0.35 -11.95
N ALA A 67 8.65 0.28 -13.10
CA ALA A 67 7.22 0.03 -13.24
C ALA A 67 6.94 -1.34 -13.91
N TYR A 68 7.99 -2.09 -14.25
CA TYR A 68 7.89 -3.34 -15.01
C TYR A 68 8.07 -4.54 -14.09
N VAL A 69 7.03 -5.36 -13.97
CA VAL A 69 6.99 -6.51 -13.02
C VAL A 69 8.04 -7.57 -13.34
N PRO A 70 8.26 -8.01 -14.60
CA PRO A 70 9.32 -8.97 -14.92
C PRO A 70 10.73 -8.49 -14.54
N ALA A 71 11.02 -7.19 -14.61
CA ALA A 71 12.30 -6.67 -14.14
C ALA A 71 12.49 -6.87 -12.62
N VAL A 72 11.42 -6.77 -11.83
CA VAL A 72 11.44 -7.07 -10.39
C VAL A 72 11.72 -8.55 -10.16
N GLU A 73 11.08 -9.44 -10.93
CA GLU A 73 11.33 -10.89 -10.89
C GLU A 73 12.81 -11.21 -11.16
N THR A 74 13.34 -10.70 -12.28
CA THR A 74 14.75 -10.88 -12.66
C THR A 74 15.69 -10.36 -11.59
N TYR A 75 15.41 -9.20 -11.02
CA TYR A 75 16.20 -8.64 -9.93
C TYR A 75 16.17 -9.52 -8.68
N ALA A 76 14.98 -9.95 -8.23
CA ALA A 76 14.85 -10.77 -7.03
C ALA A 76 15.64 -12.08 -7.16
N LYS A 77 15.55 -12.74 -8.33
CA LYS A 77 16.31 -13.95 -8.65
C LYS A 77 17.81 -13.70 -8.68
N ARG A 78 18.27 -12.68 -9.43
CA ARG A 78 19.70 -12.34 -9.54
C ARG A 78 20.32 -12.01 -8.19
N MET A 79 19.58 -11.32 -7.32
CA MET A 79 20.05 -10.95 -5.99
C MET A 79 19.85 -12.05 -4.94
N LYS A 80 19.35 -13.23 -5.32
CA LYS A 80 19.05 -14.36 -4.43
C LYS A 80 18.13 -13.93 -3.26
N LYS A 81 17.13 -13.11 -3.57
CA LYS A 81 16.14 -12.58 -2.62
C LYS A 81 14.78 -13.29 -2.71
N THR A 82 14.74 -14.42 -3.41
CA THR A 82 13.52 -15.20 -3.59
C THR A 82 13.39 -16.27 -2.52
N VAL A 83 12.17 -16.53 -2.09
CA VAL A 83 11.83 -17.62 -1.16
C VAL A 83 10.86 -18.60 -1.82
N LYS A 84 10.65 -19.77 -1.22
CA LYS A 84 9.68 -20.74 -1.75
C LYS A 84 8.26 -20.20 -1.62
N LYS A 85 7.37 -20.66 -2.51
CA LYS A 85 5.98 -20.19 -2.59
C LYS A 85 5.16 -20.50 -1.34
N ASP A 86 5.56 -21.50 -0.57
CA ASP A 86 4.98 -21.93 0.69
C ASP A 86 5.72 -21.40 1.93
N GLU A 87 6.67 -20.48 1.75
CA GLU A 87 7.45 -19.87 2.83
C GLU A 87 7.19 -18.36 2.93
N GLY A 88 6.17 -17.83 2.24
CA GLY A 88 5.84 -16.41 2.22
C GLY A 88 5.43 -15.87 3.59
N GLU A 89 5.92 -14.67 3.92
CA GLU A 89 5.68 -14.02 5.21
C GLU A 89 5.20 -12.57 5.06
N LEU A 90 4.84 -11.94 6.17
CA LEU A 90 4.42 -10.53 6.21
C LEU A 90 5.48 -9.63 5.55
N GLY A 91 5.05 -8.79 4.61
CA GLY A 91 5.97 -7.85 3.94
C GLY A 91 6.67 -8.42 2.71
N ASP A 92 6.59 -9.73 2.46
CA ASP A 92 7.05 -10.29 1.20
C ASP A 92 6.24 -9.72 0.02
N ILE A 93 6.83 -9.76 -1.15
CA ILE A 93 6.25 -9.27 -2.39
C ILE A 93 5.97 -10.49 -3.28
N ALA A 94 4.69 -10.79 -3.49
CA ALA A 94 4.25 -11.83 -4.41
C ALA A 94 4.20 -11.26 -5.83
N LEU A 95 4.82 -11.96 -6.77
CA LEU A 95 4.69 -11.71 -8.20
C LEU A 95 3.83 -12.82 -8.81
N PHE A 96 2.82 -12.42 -9.59
CA PHE A 96 1.79 -13.33 -10.09
C PHE A 96 1.92 -13.57 -11.59
N ASP A 97 1.53 -14.76 -12.03
CA ASP A 97 1.37 -15.13 -13.43
C ASP A 97 -0.04 -15.72 -13.58
N PHE A 98 -1.02 -14.84 -13.79
CA PHE A 98 -2.43 -15.23 -13.79
C PHE A 98 -2.82 -16.04 -15.02
N SER A 99 -2.14 -15.82 -16.15
CA SER A 99 -2.42 -16.58 -17.37
C SER A 99 -1.56 -17.84 -17.53
N GLY A 100 -0.63 -18.11 -16.61
CA GLY A 100 0.34 -19.22 -16.76
C GLY A 100 1.31 -19.04 -17.93
N SER A 101 1.57 -17.80 -18.34
CA SER A 101 2.41 -17.44 -19.49
C SER A 101 3.89 -17.73 -19.32
N GLY A 102 4.34 -18.00 -18.09
CA GLY A 102 5.76 -18.08 -17.78
C GLY A 102 6.40 -16.72 -17.49
N ALA A 103 5.61 -15.65 -17.28
CA ALA A 103 6.11 -14.31 -16.96
C ALA A 103 5.28 -13.66 -15.85
N SER A 104 5.93 -12.90 -14.95
CA SER A 104 5.19 -12.15 -13.93
C SER A 104 4.41 -10.97 -14.53
N GLN A 105 3.09 -10.99 -14.37
CA GLN A 105 2.12 -10.03 -14.92
C GLN A 105 1.66 -9.01 -13.87
N HIS A 106 1.66 -9.41 -12.60
CA HIS A 106 1.14 -8.59 -11.51
C HIS A 106 1.99 -8.74 -10.26
N ILE A 107 1.81 -7.83 -9.30
CA ILE A 107 2.62 -7.76 -8.09
C ILE A 107 1.82 -7.22 -6.90
N GLY A 108 2.04 -7.79 -5.73
CA GLY A 108 1.33 -7.47 -4.51
C GLY A 108 2.19 -7.70 -3.28
N PHE A 109 1.80 -7.11 -2.15
CA PHE A 109 2.39 -7.44 -0.86
C PHE A 109 1.64 -8.59 -0.18
N ILE A 110 2.35 -9.49 0.47
CA ILE A 110 1.79 -10.50 1.38
C ILE A 110 1.53 -9.84 2.73
N VAL A 111 0.30 -9.98 3.21
CA VAL A 111 -0.17 -9.49 4.52
C VAL A 111 -0.15 -10.61 5.55
N SER A 112 -0.64 -11.79 5.17
CA SER A 112 -0.63 -12.98 6.02
C SER A 112 -0.79 -14.26 5.21
N ARG A 113 -0.45 -15.38 5.83
CA ARG A 113 -0.69 -16.72 5.30
C ARG A 113 -1.90 -17.33 6.01
N LYS A 114 -2.78 -17.98 5.25
CA LYS A 114 -3.92 -18.74 5.77
C LYS A 114 -3.54 -20.21 6.02
N ALA A 115 -4.32 -20.88 6.86
CA ALA A 115 -4.12 -22.30 7.19
C ALA A 115 -4.15 -23.23 5.95
N ASP A 116 -4.96 -22.88 4.94
CA ASP A 116 -5.04 -23.59 3.66
C ASP A 116 -3.83 -23.33 2.72
N GLY A 117 -2.84 -22.58 3.19
CA GLY A 117 -1.64 -22.24 2.42
C GLY A 117 -1.81 -21.11 1.41
N SER A 118 -3.01 -20.54 1.25
CA SER A 118 -3.22 -19.31 0.48
C SER A 118 -2.72 -18.08 1.24
N TYR A 119 -2.55 -16.96 0.54
CA TYR A 119 -2.09 -15.70 1.12
C TYR A 119 -3.16 -14.63 1.05
N VAL A 120 -3.29 -13.86 2.12
CA VAL A 120 -3.92 -12.54 2.08
C VAL A 120 -2.90 -11.55 1.55
N THR A 121 -3.26 -10.80 0.52
CA THR A 121 -2.39 -9.84 -0.15
C THR A 121 -3.03 -8.46 -0.23
N ILE A 122 -2.23 -7.41 -0.41
CA ILE A 122 -2.67 -6.06 -0.75
C ILE A 122 -2.00 -5.65 -2.06
N GLU A 123 -2.82 -5.36 -3.05
CA GLU A 123 -2.41 -5.23 -4.45
C GLU A 123 -2.91 -3.90 -5.02
N GLY A 124 -2.10 -3.25 -5.85
CA GLY A 124 -2.50 -2.08 -6.61
C GLY A 124 -2.85 -2.47 -8.04
N ASN A 125 -3.77 -1.74 -8.67
CA ASN A 125 -4.30 -2.00 -10.01
C ASN A 125 -4.95 -3.39 -10.15
N THR A 126 -5.61 -3.87 -9.10
CA THR A 126 -6.44 -5.07 -9.14
C THR A 126 -7.91 -4.67 -9.03
N SER A 127 -8.84 -5.63 -9.00
CA SER A 127 -10.28 -5.38 -8.87
C SER A 127 -10.81 -5.74 -7.48
N PRO A 128 -11.91 -5.12 -7.01
CA PRO A 128 -12.46 -5.38 -5.68
C PRO A 128 -13.02 -6.80 -5.52
N GLY A 129 -13.51 -7.39 -6.61
CA GLY A 129 -14.04 -8.77 -6.65
C GLY A 129 -13.22 -9.69 -7.55
N MET A 130 -13.75 -10.90 -7.77
CA MET A 130 -13.17 -11.88 -8.70
C MET A 130 -13.56 -11.65 -10.17
N GLY A 131 -14.70 -10.98 -10.42
CA GLY A 131 -15.21 -10.76 -11.78
C GLY A 131 -14.52 -9.63 -12.57
N GLY A 132 -13.60 -8.89 -11.93
CA GLY A 132 -12.82 -7.84 -12.60
C GLY A 132 -11.41 -8.30 -12.98
N SER A 133 -10.69 -7.44 -13.70
CA SER A 133 -9.30 -7.71 -14.05
C SER A 133 -8.42 -7.79 -12.79
N GLN A 134 -7.68 -8.89 -12.66
CA GLN A 134 -6.79 -9.11 -11.51
C GLN A 134 -5.45 -8.38 -11.66
N SER A 135 -5.09 -7.98 -12.88
CA SER A 135 -3.83 -7.26 -13.19
C SER A 135 -4.04 -5.81 -13.66
N ASP A 136 -5.29 -5.42 -13.89
CA ASP A 136 -5.69 -4.10 -14.38
C ASP A 136 -7.09 -3.66 -13.91
N GLY A 137 -7.38 -3.87 -12.63
CA GLY A 137 -8.73 -3.67 -12.09
C GLY A 137 -9.00 -2.27 -11.51
N MET A 138 -8.10 -1.31 -11.75
CA MET A 138 -8.28 0.11 -11.43
C MET A 138 -8.39 0.47 -9.94
N CYS A 139 -8.17 -0.47 -9.00
CA CYS A 139 -8.13 -0.15 -7.57
C CYS A 139 -7.01 -0.83 -6.80
N VAL A 140 -6.77 -0.33 -5.59
CA VAL A 140 -6.04 -1.04 -4.56
C VAL A 140 -7.04 -1.93 -3.83
N ALA A 141 -6.77 -3.22 -3.67
CA ALA A 141 -7.64 -4.11 -2.92
C ALA A 141 -6.89 -5.19 -2.15
N VAL A 142 -7.45 -5.59 -1.01
CA VAL A 142 -7.07 -6.82 -0.33
C VAL A 142 -7.60 -8.03 -1.11
N LYS A 143 -6.75 -9.01 -1.38
CA LYS A 143 -7.09 -10.25 -2.12
C LYS A 143 -6.71 -11.48 -1.31
N VAL A 144 -7.31 -12.61 -1.67
CA VAL A 144 -6.83 -13.94 -1.29
C VAL A 144 -6.27 -14.60 -2.55
N ARG A 145 -5.01 -15.01 -2.51
CA ARG A 145 -4.27 -15.58 -3.66
C ARG A 145 -3.78 -16.98 -3.32
N THR A 146 -4.03 -17.93 -4.21
CA THR A 146 -3.50 -19.29 -4.07
C THR A 146 -2.05 -19.35 -4.55
N GLN A 147 -1.29 -20.33 -4.07
CA GLN A 147 0.12 -20.48 -4.45
C GLN A 147 0.31 -20.74 -5.95
N ASN A 148 -0.67 -21.35 -6.62
CA ASN A 148 -0.62 -21.62 -8.06
C ASN A 148 -0.61 -20.32 -8.90
N GLN A 149 -1.17 -19.24 -8.37
CA GLN A 149 -1.16 -17.92 -9.03
C GLN A 149 0.18 -17.20 -8.84
N ILE A 150 0.93 -17.56 -7.80
CA ILE A 150 2.21 -16.95 -7.46
C ILE A 150 3.29 -17.57 -8.34
N ARG A 151 4.02 -16.74 -9.07
CA ARG A 151 5.18 -17.14 -9.84
C ARG A 151 6.44 -17.12 -8.98
N CYS A 152 6.62 -16.07 -8.19
CA CYS A 152 7.80 -15.83 -7.38
C CYS A 152 7.42 -15.02 -6.14
N ILE A 153 8.08 -15.29 -5.01
CA ILE A 153 8.02 -14.45 -3.81
C ILE A 153 9.38 -13.77 -3.64
N TYR A 154 9.38 -12.45 -3.62
CA TYR A 154 10.54 -11.60 -3.32
C TYR A 154 10.48 -11.18 -1.85
N ARG A 155 11.54 -11.46 -1.09
CA ARG A 155 11.74 -11.01 0.30
C ARG A 155 12.66 -9.79 0.41
N PRO A 156 12.11 -8.58 0.66
CA PRO A 156 12.92 -7.43 1.07
C PRO A 156 13.69 -7.72 2.36
N LYS A 157 14.86 -7.10 2.52
CA LYS A 157 15.69 -7.30 3.73
C LYS A 157 15.26 -6.33 4.83
N TYR A 158 14.11 -6.58 5.43
CA TYR A 158 13.61 -5.81 6.58
C TYR A 158 14.57 -5.92 7.79
N PRO A 159 14.63 -4.90 8.67
CA PRO A 159 15.25 -5.06 9.97
C PRO A 159 14.53 -6.15 10.75
N LYS A 160 15.30 -7.01 11.43
CA LYS A 160 14.75 -8.08 12.26
C LYS A 160 14.11 -7.48 13.50
N GLU A 161 12.79 -7.41 13.50
CA GLU A 161 11.96 -7.28 14.70
C GLU A 161 11.01 -8.50 14.71
N ALA A 162 10.44 -8.85 15.85
CA ALA A 162 9.47 -9.94 15.91
C ALA A 162 8.34 -9.66 14.90
N ASP A 163 8.03 -10.65 14.06
CA ASP A 163 6.93 -10.56 13.11
C ASP A 163 5.62 -10.46 13.89
N ALA A 164 5.16 -9.23 14.07
CA ALA A 164 3.87 -8.99 14.69
C ALA A 164 2.78 -9.23 13.65
N GLU A 165 1.90 -10.19 13.92
CA GLU A 165 0.69 -10.40 13.12
C GLU A 165 -0.06 -9.08 12.93
N ILE A 166 -0.50 -8.84 11.70
CA ILE A 166 -1.37 -7.71 11.37
C ILE A 166 -2.77 -8.27 11.13
N GLU A 167 -3.69 -7.93 12.03
CA GLU A 167 -5.11 -8.07 11.77
C GLU A 167 -5.54 -6.96 10.80
N TYR A 168 -5.83 -7.32 9.54
CA TYR A 168 -6.44 -6.37 8.60
C TYR A 168 -7.86 -6.04 9.05
N LYS A 169 -8.14 -4.75 9.26
CA LYS A 169 -9.48 -4.21 9.50
C LYS A 169 -9.85 -3.27 8.36
N LYS A 170 -11.04 -3.48 7.79
CA LYS A 170 -11.59 -2.60 6.76
C LYS A 170 -11.62 -1.16 7.25
N LYS A 171 -11.28 -0.23 6.36
CA LYS A 171 -11.18 1.19 6.70
C LYS A 171 -12.50 1.76 7.22
N LYS A 172 -12.39 2.63 8.22
CA LYS A 172 -13.52 3.43 8.71
C LYS A 172 -13.54 4.80 8.04
N SER A 173 -14.74 5.30 7.75
CA SER A 173 -14.96 6.69 7.36
C SER A 173 -15.48 7.49 8.55
N TYR A 174 -15.10 8.75 8.63
CA TYR A 174 -15.55 9.68 9.66
C TYR A 174 -15.98 11.01 9.03
N HIS A 175 -16.84 11.75 9.71
CA HIS A 175 -17.13 13.15 9.37
C HIS A 175 -16.30 14.09 10.24
N LEU A 176 -15.86 15.19 9.67
CA LEU A 176 -15.17 16.23 10.44
C LEU A 176 -16.17 17.01 11.29
N LEU A 177 -16.02 16.96 12.61
CA LEU A 177 -16.86 17.73 13.54
C LEU A 177 -16.56 19.23 13.47
N SER A 178 -15.35 19.59 13.04
CA SER A 178 -14.96 20.97 12.74
C SER A 178 -13.87 21.01 11.66
N ALA A 179 -13.66 22.17 11.03
CA ALA A 179 -12.68 22.31 9.96
C ALA A 179 -11.27 21.96 10.45
N ARG A 180 -10.51 21.13 9.73
CA ARG A 180 -9.17 20.65 10.13
C ARG A 180 -8.10 20.97 9.09
N SER A 181 -6.91 21.32 9.57
CA SER A 181 -5.74 21.49 8.70
C SER A 181 -5.20 20.13 8.25
N LEU A 182 -5.01 19.97 6.94
CA LEU A 182 -4.27 18.86 6.35
C LEU A 182 -2.77 19.12 6.48
N ARG A 183 -2.01 18.10 6.88
CA ARG A 183 -0.58 18.24 7.17
C ARG A 183 0.24 17.11 6.56
N THR A 184 1.51 17.40 6.27
CA THR A 184 2.45 16.41 5.72
C THR A 184 2.82 15.32 6.74
N LYS A 185 2.78 15.63 8.04
CA LYS A 185 3.08 14.72 9.15
C LYS A 185 2.04 14.91 10.27
N PRO A 186 1.87 13.93 11.17
CA PRO A 186 0.96 14.05 12.31
C PRO A 186 1.57 14.94 13.42
N SER A 187 1.71 16.23 13.13
CA SER A 187 2.21 17.25 14.05
C SER A 187 1.61 18.60 13.68
N LEU A 188 1.31 19.46 14.66
CA LEU A 188 0.86 20.83 14.38
C LEU A 188 1.96 21.71 13.77
N GLU A 189 3.23 21.33 13.91
CA GLU A 189 4.37 22.02 13.30
C GLU A 189 4.63 21.58 11.86
N ALA A 190 3.96 20.53 11.39
CA ALA A 190 4.16 20.02 10.04
C ALA A 190 3.52 20.95 9.01
N ALA A 191 4.20 21.08 7.86
CA ALA A 191 3.74 21.88 6.72
C ALA A 191 2.27 21.59 6.39
N LYS A 192 1.50 22.68 6.23
CA LYS A 192 0.08 22.64 5.92
C LYS A 192 -0.11 22.41 4.42
N LEU A 193 -0.89 21.40 4.08
CA LEU A 193 -1.28 21.06 2.71
C LEU A 193 -2.61 21.69 2.31
N GLY A 194 -3.38 22.16 3.29
CA GLY A 194 -4.67 22.81 3.07
C GLY A 194 -5.57 22.71 4.30
N THR A 195 -6.85 22.96 4.12
CA THR A 195 -7.88 22.83 5.15
C THR A 195 -9.05 22.01 4.59
N LEU A 196 -9.59 21.11 5.40
CA LEU A 196 -10.86 20.43 5.14
C LEU A 196 -11.95 21.09 5.98
N GLY A 197 -13.09 21.41 5.37
CA GLY A 197 -14.24 22.01 6.06
C GLY A 197 -14.94 21.05 7.02
N ALA A 198 -15.73 21.62 7.95
CA ALA A 198 -16.62 20.85 8.81
C ALA A 198 -17.65 20.05 7.98
N GLY A 199 -18.12 18.92 8.51
CA GLY A 199 -19.03 18.00 7.84
C GLY A 199 -18.40 17.16 6.72
N ARG A 200 -17.16 17.44 6.31
CA ARG A 200 -16.48 16.67 5.25
C ARG A 200 -16.30 15.22 5.69
N LYS A 201 -16.73 14.27 4.86
CA LYS A 201 -16.41 12.85 5.03
C LYS A 201 -14.95 12.60 4.66
N VAL A 202 -14.23 11.87 5.51
CA VAL A 202 -12.84 11.45 5.31
C VAL A 202 -12.69 9.96 5.58
N THR A 203 -11.92 9.29 4.74
CA THR A 203 -11.55 7.88 4.96
C THR A 203 -10.29 7.83 5.82
N CYS A 204 -10.35 7.12 6.95
CA CYS A 204 -9.17 6.88 7.78
C CYS A 204 -8.32 5.77 7.15
N MET A 205 -7.17 6.17 6.65
CA MET A 205 -6.19 5.28 6.04
C MET A 205 -5.24 4.70 7.09
N GLN A 206 -4.81 5.52 8.05
CA GLN A 206 -3.92 5.10 9.12
C GLN A 206 -4.22 5.91 10.38
N VAL A 207 -4.08 5.27 11.55
CA VAL A 207 -4.12 5.95 12.85
C VAL A 207 -2.70 6.06 13.41
N LYS A 208 -2.35 7.21 13.98
CA LYS A 208 -1.11 7.38 14.75
C LYS A 208 -1.40 8.10 16.06
N LYS A 209 -1.04 7.46 17.18
CA LYS A 209 -1.10 8.06 18.51
C LYS A 209 0.25 8.71 18.85
N ILE A 210 0.21 9.93 19.38
CA ILE A 210 1.38 10.69 19.83
C ILE A 210 1.05 11.30 21.18
N GLY A 211 1.58 10.72 22.25
CA GLY A 211 1.10 10.98 23.60
C GLY A 211 -0.39 10.66 23.70
N LYS A 212 -1.18 11.60 24.23
CA LYS A 212 -2.65 11.50 24.30
C LYS A 212 -3.36 11.82 22.96
N ASN A 213 -2.64 12.39 21.99
CA ASN A 213 -3.24 12.87 20.75
C ASN A 213 -3.38 11.74 19.72
N THR A 214 -4.48 11.74 18.98
CA THR A 214 -4.74 10.80 17.88
C THR A 214 -4.81 11.54 16.56
N TRP A 215 -4.02 11.07 15.59
CA TRP A 215 -4.00 11.57 14.23
C TRP A 215 -4.51 10.49 13.28
N ILE A 216 -5.26 10.91 12.26
CA ILE A 216 -5.62 10.02 11.15
C ILE A 216 -5.01 10.53 9.86
N ARG A 217 -4.49 9.61 9.04
CA ARG A 217 -4.09 9.88 7.67
C ARG A 217 -5.31 9.73 6.76
N THR A 218 -5.52 10.73 5.94
CA THR A 218 -6.48 10.75 4.82
C THR A 218 -5.71 10.63 3.50
N GLU A 219 -6.42 10.54 2.38
CA GLU A 219 -5.83 10.48 1.03
C GLU A 219 -4.94 11.69 0.74
N LYS A 220 -5.24 12.84 1.36
CA LYS A 220 -4.57 14.12 1.11
C LYS A 220 -3.56 14.51 2.18
N GLY A 221 -3.41 13.71 3.25
CA GLY A 221 -2.51 14.03 4.35
C GLY A 221 -3.09 13.74 5.73
N TRP A 222 -2.36 14.15 6.77
CA TRP A 222 -2.71 13.92 8.16
C TRP A 222 -3.64 15.01 8.70
N ILE A 223 -4.62 14.60 9.50
CA ILE A 223 -5.46 15.48 10.30
C ILE A 223 -5.47 15.01 11.76
N ALA A 224 -5.65 15.95 12.68
CA ALA A 224 -5.89 15.64 14.08
C ALA A 224 -7.32 15.09 14.22
N ALA A 225 -7.45 13.89 14.76
CA ALA A 225 -8.73 13.25 15.10
C ALA A 225 -9.12 13.49 16.56
N TYR A 226 -8.13 13.47 17.45
CA TYR A 226 -8.24 13.90 18.84
C TYR A 226 -6.98 14.67 19.20
N TYR A 227 -7.13 15.89 19.74
CA TYR A 227 -5.97 16.70 20.09
C TYR A 227 -6.29 17.62 21.27
N ASN A 228 -5.42 17.59 22.28
CA ASN A 228 -5.51 18.40 23.49
C ASN A 228 -6.90 18.37 24.16
N GLY A 229 -7.45 17.17 24.38
CA GLY A 229 -8.76 17.03 25.04
C GLY A 229 -9.98 17.06 24.10
N HIS A 230 -9.82 17.49 22.85
CA HIS A 230 -10.94 17.69 21.94
C HIS A 230 -10.99 16.63 20.83
N THR A 231 -12.19 16.11 20.55
CA THR A 231 -12.48 15.21 19.43
C THR A 231 -12.89 16.02 18.20
N TYR A 232 -12.34 15.68 17.05
CA TYR A 232 -12.54 16.39 15.78
C TYR A 232 -13.17 15.54 14.67
N VAL A 233 -13.34 14.25 14.91
CA VAL A 233 -13.95 13.30 13.98
C VAL A 233 -15.03 12.48 14.69
N GLY A 234 -16.12 12.21 14.00
CA GLY A 234 -17.27 11.42 14.47
C GLY A 234 -17.80 10.47 13.42
#